data_AF-A0A8J7T514-F1
#
_entry.id   AF-A0A8J7T514-F1
#
_cell.length_a   1.000
_cell.length_b   1.000
_cell.length_c   1.000
_cell.angle_alpha   90.00
_cell.angle_beta   90.00
_cell.angle_gamma   90.00
#
_symmetry.space_group_name_H-M   'P 1'
#
loop_
_entity.id
_entity.type
_entity.pdbx_description
1 polymer ?
#
loop_
_entity_poly.entity_id
_entity_poly.type
_entity_poly.pdbx_seq_one_letter_code
_entity_poly.pdbx_strand_id
1 'polypeptide(L)'
;RVRGDAGQDPTEPPHSGAYPFPPVPDEPSIADLRSRLARAGVTPAALPLGVDIDAWLRRGPTPWDAFPDTTGAKCDAESVGIAAALAHPNVTLETGARVTRLEADAGGRIVAVDYRQGGTDRRLAPGLVILSAGAVNSAALLLGSGLANRSDQVGRNFMNHNCSAVLAVHPFRRNTAVYQKTLMVNDFYLTGGPDGAPLGNIQLLGRISGPILSATAGLPGPVAGWLSRHAIDFYAMSEDLPDPDSRVTLRGDRIVLDWRRSNWAAHAALVARLKAVLRRAGFPLVLSKPFDRRTPSHQCGTARMGTDPATSVVDPFCRSHDHPNLFVVDASFLPTSAAVNPALTIAAQALRAADHIRRKDLAA
;
A
#
# COMPACT_ATOMS: atom_id res chain seq x y z
N ARG A 1 4.23 11.85 11.96
CA ARG A 1 3.81 11.39 13.31
C ARG A 1 3.58 9.89 13.26
N VAL A 2 4.65 9.09 13.32
CA VAL A 2 4.54 7.62 13.21
C VAL A 2 4.60 7.05 14.61
N ARG A 3 3.58 6.27 14.97
CA ARG A 3 3.41 5.58 16.26
C ARG A 3 3.80 4.11 16.09
N GLY A 4 4.59 3.57 17.00
CA GLY A 4 5.00 2.16 16.94
C GLY A 4 5.92 1.76 18.09
N ASP A 5 6.34 0.51 18.10
CA ASP A 5 7.31 -0.05 19.05
C ASP A 5 8.19 -1.07 18.31
N ALA A 6 9.48 -0.76 18.22
CA ALA A 6 10.45 -1.57 17.48
C ALA A 6 10.90 -2.84 18.25
N GLY A 7 10.43 -3.04 19.48
CA GLY A 7 10.80 -4.19 20.31
C GLY A 7 9.80 -5.36 20.29
N GLN A 8 8.66 -5.21 19.61
CA GLN A 8 7.55 -6.18 19.70
C GLN A 8 7.46 -7.17 18.53
N ASP A 9 7.80 -6.74 17.32
CA ASP A 9 7.73 -7.58 16.13
C ASP A 9 9.03 -8.38 15.96
N PRO A 10 8.99 -9.73 15.95
CA PRO A 10 10.18 -10.56 15.73
C PRO A 10 10.82 -10.36 14.34
N THR A 11 10.10 -9.72 13.41
CA THR A 11 10.57 -9.43 12.04
C THR A 11 10.94 -7.96 11.83
N GLU A 12 10.96 -7.15 12.89
CA GLU A 12 11.30 -5.72 12.82
C GLU A 12 12.71 -5.53 12.20
N PRO A 13 12.85 -4.74 11.11
CA PRO A 13 14.15 -4.43 10.54
C PRO A 13 15.01 -3.59 11.51
N PRO A 14 16.32 -3.47 11.28
CA PRO A 14 17.16 -2.56 12.08
C PRO A 14 16.68 -1.11 12.00
N HIS A 15 16.56 -0.45 13.16
CA HIS A 15 16.24 0.97 13.26
C HIS A 15 17.45 1.78 13.71
N SER A 16 17.62 2.98 13.16
CA SER A 16 18.60 3.95 13.65
C SER A 16 18.18 4.66 14.95
N GLY A 17 16.91 4.48 15.36
CA GLY A 17 16.34 5.06 16.58
C GLY A 17 14.92 4.58 16.81
N ALA A 18 14.36 4.82 18.00
CA ALA A 18 12.99 4.43 18.32
C ALA A 18 11.94 5.20 17.49
N TYR A 19 10.71 4.66 17.44
CA TYR A 19 9.58 5.41 16.88
C TYR A 19 9.41 6.75 17.60
N PRO A 20 9.11 7.85 16.89
CA PRO A 20 8.96 9.17 17.52
C PRO A 20 7.77 9.29 18.46
N PHE A 21 6.80 8.37 18.39
CA PHE A 21 5.61 8.35 19.23
C PHE A 21 5.31 6.92 19.69
N PRO A 22 4.75 6.74 20.90
CA PRO A 22 4.37 5.41 21.38
C PRO A 22 3.23 4.82 20.54
N PRO A 23 3.04 3.48 20.57
CA PRO A 23 1.94 2.81 19.91
C PRO A 23 0.58 3.46 20.16
N VAL A 24 -0.36 3.27 19.24
CA VAL A 24 -1.76 3.57 19.51
C VAL A 24 -2.22 2.63 20.64
N PRO A 25 -2.75 3.16 21.76
CA PRO A 25 -3.14 2.34 22.89
C PRO A 25 -4.31 1.43 22.52
N ASP A 26 -4.29 0.20 23.02
CA ASP A 26 -5.40 -0.72 22.85
C ASP A 26 -6.59 -0.30 23.72
N GLU A 27 -7.77 -0.23 23.12
CA GLU A 27 -9.02 -0.20 23.87
C GLU A 27 -9.30 -1.56 24.55
N PRO A 28 -10.15 -1.64 25.59
CA PRO A 28 -10.31 -2.86 26.40
C PRO A 28 -10.60 -4.15 25.60
N SER A 29 -11.42 -4.05 24.54
CA SER A 29 -11.72 -5.19 23.66
C SER A 29 -10.49 -5.70 22.90
N ILE A 30 -9.56 -4.81 22.56
CA ILE A 30 -8.34 -5.14 21.82
C ILE A 30 -7.23 -5.60 22.77
N ALA A 31 -7.17 -5.06 23.98
CA ALA A 31 -6.29 -5.58 25.04
C ALA A 31 -6.64 -7.03 25.43
N ASP A 32 -7.93 -7.37 25.54
CA ASP A 32 -8.39 -8.76 25.71
C ASP A 32 -7.97 -9.62 24.53
N LEU A 33 -8.18 -9.14 23.29
CA LEU A 33 -7.77 -9.85 22.09
C LEU A 33 -6.27 -10.13 22.09
N ARG A 34 -5.42 -9.13 22.36
CA ARG A 34 -3.95 -9.29 22.43
C ARG A 34 -3.57 -10.41 23.39
N SER A 35 -4.15 -10.40 24.58
CA SER A 35 -3.92 -11.43 25.60
C SER A 35 -4.37 -12.83 25.15
N ARG A 36 -5.45 -12.92 24.37
CA ARG A 36 -5.96 -14.19 23.83
C ARG A 36 -5.13 -14.69 22.65
N LEU A 37 -4.62 -13.81 21.79
CA LEU A 37 -3.70 -14.15 20.71
C LEU A 37 -2.37 -14.66 21.25
N ALA A 38 -1.80 -13.99 22.26
CA ALA A 38 -0.59 -14.44 22.96
C ALA A 38 -0.76 -15.86 23.54
N ARG A 39 -1.86 -16.11 24.25
CA ARG A 39 -2.19 -17.45 24.76
C ARG A 39 -2.46 -18.49 23.67
N ALA A 40 -2.87 -18.05 22.48
CA ALA A 40 -3.06 -18.92 21.31
C ALA A 40 -1.75 -19.22 20.57
N GLY A 41 -0.61 -18.73 21.06
CA GLY A 41 0.73 -19.06 20.58
C GLY A 41 1.21 -18.22 19.40
N VAL A 42 0.82 -16.95 19.31
CA VAL A 42 1.36 -15.97 18.35
C VAL A 42 1.83 -14.72 19.08
N THR A 43 2.58 -13.86 18.38
CA THR A 43 3.23 -12.67 18.94
C THR A 43 2.53 -11.41 18.42
N PRO A 44 1.44 -10.93 19.06
CA PRO A 44 0.76 -9.72 18.65
C PRO A 44 1.62 -8.48 18.97
N ALA A 45 2.09 -7.79 17.93
CA ALA A 45 2.88 -6.57 18.00
C ALA A 45 2.01 -5.34 17.76
N ALA A 46 2.45 -4.17 18.23
CA ALA A 46 1.86 -2.89 17.87
C ALA A 46 1.97 -2.66 16.35
N LEU A 47 0.87 -2.26 15.71
CA LEU A 47 0.88 -1.89 14.30
C LEU A 47 1.46 -0.48 14.14
N PRO A 48 2.54 -0.29 13.34
CA PRO A 48 3.06 1.05 13.06
C PRO A 48 2.05 1.89 12.26
N LEU A 49 1.70 3.07 12.77
CA LEU A 49 0.66 3.92 12.17
C LEU A 49 1.06 5.37 12.09
N GLY A 50 0.88 5.97 10.91
CA GLY A 50 0.98 7.41 10.71
C GLY A 50 -0.31 8.12 11.14
N VAL A 51 -0.62 8.14 12.43
CA VAL A 51 -1.86 8.76 12.95
C VAL A 51 -1.62 9.51 14.26
N ASP A 52 -2.19 10.70 14.36
CA ASP A 52 -2.49 11.38 15.62
C ASP A 52 -3.87 10.91 16.09
N ILE A 53 -3.88 9.85 16.89
CA ILE A 53 -5.13 9.20 17.32
C ILE A 53 -6.03 10.13 18.16
N ASP A 54 -5.43 11.00 18.97
CA ASP A 54 -6.19 11.94 19.78
C ASP A 54 -6.87 12.97 18.87
N ALA A 55 -6.17 13.48 17.86
CA ALA A 55 -6.76 14.36 16.86
C ALA A 55 -7.85 13.70 16.03
N TRP A 56 -7.63 12.44 15.63
CA TRP A 56 -8.60 11.65 14.89
C TRP A 56 -9.91 11.49 15.67
N LEU A 57 -9.84 11.13 16.95
CA LEU A 57 -11.01 10.86 17.78
C LEU A 57 -11.70 12.11 18.34
N ARG A 58 -11.04 13.27 18.35
CA ARG A 58 -11.66 14.55 18.81
C ARG A 58 -12.93 14.93 18.03
N ARG A 59 -13.07 14.53 16.77
CA ARG A 59 -14.25 14.86 15.94
C ARG A 59 -15.40 13.87 16.12
N GLY A 60 -15.15 12.72 16.71
CA GLY A 60 -16.14 11.70 16.95
C GLY A 60 -15.54 10.30 16.99
N PRO A 61 -16.33 9.32 17.45
CA PRO A 61 -15.90 7.94 17.55
C PRO A 61 -15.86 7.29 16.16
N THR A 62 -14.84 7.62 15.37
CA THR A 62 -14.68 7.16 13.97
C THR A 62 -13.88 5.85 13.93
N PRO A 63 -14.51 4.71 13.60
CA PRO A 63 -13.88 3.42 13.79
C PRO A 63 -13.23 2.85 12.52
N TRP A 64 -13.37 3.54 11.39
CA TRP A 64 -12.93 3.10 10.07
C TRP A 64 -11.97 4.12 9.46
N ASP A 65 -10.72 3.71 9.26
CA ASP A 65 -9.61 4.57 8.84
C ASP A 65 -9.40 4.62 7.32
N ALA A 66 -10.22 3.90 6.54
CA ALA A 66 -10.10 3.90 5.07
C ALA A 66 -10.78 5.12 4.41
N PHE A 67 -11.44 6.00 5.17
CA PHE A 67 -11.94 7.27 4.64
C PHE A 67 -10.84 8.34 4.63
N PRO A 68 -10.87 9.29 3.67
CA PRO A 68 -10.02 10.47 3.70
C PRO A 68 -10.17 11.24 5.00
N ASP A 69 -9.06 11.81 5.48
CA ASP A 69 -9.03 12.64 6.67
C ASP A 69 -8.77 14.10 6.31
N THR A 70 -9.78 14.95 6.44
CA THR A 70 -9.64 16.38 6.15
C THR A 70 -8.99 17.17 7.30
N THR A 71 -8.59 16.51 8.39
CA THR A 71 -8.03 17.16 9.57
C THR A 71 -6.50 17.10 9.63
N GLY A 72 -5.87 16.26 8.81
CA GLY A 72 -4.45 15.95 8.90
C GLY A 72 -4.05 15.10 10.11
N ALA A 73 -5.01 14.51 10.84
CA ALA A 73 -4.72 13.59 11.94
C ALA A 73 -4.14 12.27 11.43
N LYS A 74 -4.64 11.76 10.30
CA LYS A 74 -4.09 10.62 9.56
C LYS A 74 -3.10 11.14 8.53
N CYS A 75 -1.84 10.72 8.64
CA CYS A 75 -0.81 11.06 7.67
C CYS A 75 -1.16 10.50 6.29
N ASP A 76 -1.03 11.37 5.28
CA ASP A 76 -1.16 11.05 3.87
C ASP A 76 -0.24 11.95 3.03
N ALA A 77 -0.27 11.79 1.71
CA ALA A 77 0.58 12.54 0.80
C ALA A 77 0.31 14.06 0.84
N GLU A 78 -0.94 14.46 1.08
CA GLU A 78 -1.32 15.87 1.19
C GLU A 78 -0.73 16.48 2.47
N SER A 79 -1.07 15.90 3.62
CA SER A 79 -0.73 16.41 4.95
C SER A 79 0.77 16.37 5.26
N VAL A 80 1.51 15.39 4.73
CA VAL A 80 2.94 15.20 5.02
C VAL A 80 3.84 15.72 3.90
N GLY A 81 3.49 15.47 2.64
CA GLY A 81 4.34 15.80 1.49
C GLY A 81 4.00 17.14 0.87
N ILE A 82 2.81 17.25 0.27
CA ILE A 82 2.41 18.39 -0.55
C ILE A 82 2.33 19.67 0.28
N ALA A 83 1.70 19.64 1.46
CA ALA A 83 1.60 20.81 2.32
C ALA A 83 2.97 21.36 2.75
N ALA A 84 3.93 20.48 3.03
CA ALA A 84 5.31 20.86 3.33
C ALA A 84 6.02 21.44 2.10
N ALA A 85 5.86 20.82 0.92
CA ALA A 85 6.46 21.31 -0.32
C ALA A 85 5.94 22.69 -0.72
N LEU A 86 4.65 22.95 -0.55
CA LEU A 86 4.00 24.24 -0.89
C LEU A 86 4.40 25.40 0.03
N ALA A 87 5.09 25.15 1.15
CA ALA A 87 5.66 26.21 1.97
C ALA A 87 6.85 26.90 1.28
N HIS A 88 7.42 26.30 0.23
CA HIS A 88 8.54 26.84 -0.52
C HIS A 88 8.06 27.71 -1.69
N PRO A 89 8.59 28.94 -1.86
CA PRO A 89 8.10 29.90 -2.88
C PRO A 89 8.42 29.48 -4.32
N ASN A 90 9.34 28.53 -4.49
CA ASN A 90 9.75 27.98 -5.78
C ASN A 90 9.02 26.67 -6.14
N VAL A 91 7.96 26.31 -5.40
CA VAL A 91 7.11 25.16 -5.70
C VAL A 91 5.75 25.65 -6.18
N THR A 92 5.27 25.10 -7.29
CA THR A 92 3.95 25.40 -7.84
C THR A 92 3.16 24.10 -8.00
N LEU A 93 1.90 24.09 -7.56
CA LEU A 93 0.96 22.99 -7.76
C LEU A 93 -0.07 23.37 -8.81
N GLU A 94 -0.09 22.63 -9.91
CA GLU A 94 -1.13 22.75 -10.95
C GLU A 94 -2.11 21.58 -10.83
N THR A 95 -3.38 21.88 -10.51
CA THR A 95 -4.47 20.90 -10.50
C THR A 95 -5.24 20.93 -11.82
N GLY A 96 -6.02 19.88 -12.09
CA GLY A 96 -6.75 19.74 -13.36
C GLY A 96 -5.83 19.63 -14.59
N ALA A 97 -4.54 19.35 -14.38
CA ALA A 97 -3.50 19.23 -15.40
C ALA A 97 -3.19 17.74 -15.66
N ARG A 98 -3.80 17.17 -16.70
CA ARG A 98 -3.57 15.76 -17.08
C ARG A 98 -2.43 15.68 -18.07
N VAL A 99 -1.28 15.16 -17.66
CA VAL A 99 -0.18 14.83 -18.58
C VAL A 99 -0.64 13.77 -19.58
N THR A 100 -0.42 14.03 -20.86
CA THR A 100 -0.85 13.17 -21.97
C THR A 100 0.32 12.53 -22.69
N ARG A 101 1.48 13.19 -22.74
CA ARG A 101 2.67 12.69 -23.43
C ARG A 101 3.96 13.26 -22.85
N LEU A 102 5.01 12.45 -22.89
CA LEU A 102 6.40 12.87 -22.70
C LEU A 102 7.14 12.73 -24.04
N GLU A 103 8.05 13.65 -24.34
CA GLU A 103 8.85 13.61 -25.58
C GLU A 103 10.33 13.60 -25.23
N ALA A 104 11.08 12.69 -25.86
CA ALA A 104 12.53 12.61 -25.74
C ALA A 104 13.21 13.05 -27.04
N ASP A 105 14.39 13.66 -26.92
CA ASP A 105 15.26 13.92 -28.07
C ASP A 105 16.02 12.66 -28.53
N ALA A 106 16.83 12.79 -29.59
CA ALA A 106 17.64 11.70 -30.12
C ALA A 106 18.71 11.17 -29.12
N GLY A 107 19.08 11.96 -28.11
CA GLY A 107 19.97 11.57 -27.03
C GLY A 107 19.26 10.90 -25.85
N GLY A 108 17.93 10.71 -25.93
CA GLY A 108 17.12 10.12 -24.88
C GLY A 108 16.78 11.08 -23.75
N ARG A 109 17.09 12.37 -23.83
CA ARG A 109 16.70 13.34 -22.80
C ARG A 109 15.24 13.73 -23.00
N ILE A 110 14.45 13.78 -21.92
CA ILE A 110 13.08 14.31 -21.97
C ILE A 110 13.13 15.82 -22.18
N VAL A 111 12.56 16.29 -23.28
CA VAL A 111 12.58 17.70 -23.71
C VAL A 111 11.20 18.36 -23.69
N ALA A 112 10.11 17.58 -23.64
CA ALA A 112 8.76 18.13 -23.49
C ALA A 112 7.84 17.28 -22.61
N VAL A 113 6.97 17.96 -21.87
CA VAL A 113 5.81 17.40 -21.17
C VAL A 113 4.55 18.05 -21.72
N ASP A 114 3.73 17.27 -22.40
CA ASP A 114 2.43 17.71 -22.91
C ASP A 114 1.34 17.37 -21.90
N TYR A 115 0.46 18.32 -21.63
CA TYR A 115 -0.64 18.14 -20.69
C TYR A 115 -1.87 18.96 -21.07
N ARG A 116 -3.05 18.48 -20.67
CA ARG A 116 -4.33 19.17 -20.88
C ARG A 116 -4.82 19.76 -19.58
N GLN A 117 -5.21 21.04 -19.61
CA GLN A 117 -5.75 21.76 -18.46
C GLN A 117 -6.82 22.76 -18.91
N GLY A 118 -8.00 22.70 -18.27
CA GLY A 118 -9.12 23.58 -18.63
C GLY A 118 -9.61 23.44 -20.08
N GLY A 119 -9.41 22.27 -20.70
CA GLY A 119 -9.76 22.03 -22.11
C GLY A 119 -8.69 22.48 -23.12
N THR A 120 -7.60 23.08 -22.67
CA THR A 120 -6.49 23.55 -23.51
C THR A 120 -5.30 22.62 -23.39
N ASP A 121 -4.65 22.35 -24.52
CA ASP A 121 -3.39 21.60 -24.55
C ASP A 121 -2.21 22.55 -24.30
N ARG A 122 -1.29 22.12 -23.45
CA ARG A 122 -0.14 22.89 -22.97
C ARG A 122 1.12 22.05 -23.06
N ARG A 123 2.27 22.72 -23.16
CA ARG A 123 3.60 22.11 -23.27
C ARG A 123 4.58 22.82 -22.34
N LEU A 124 5.41 22.04 -21.64
CA LEU A 124 6.52 22.52 -20.82
C LEU A 124 7.82 21.86 -21.26
N ALA A 125 8.94 22.58 -21.14
CA ALA A 125 10.28 22.06 -21.37
C ALA A 125 10.99 21.80 -20.01
N PRO A 126 11.10 20.54 -19.55
CA PRO A 126 11.66 20.24 -18.23
C PRO A 126 13.20 20.12 -18.25
N GLY A 127 13.84 20.52 -17.15
CA GLY A 127 15.22 20.13 -16.87
C GLY A 127 15.33 18.68 -16.40
N LEU A 128 14.36 18.25 -15.57
CA LEU A 128 14.26 16.92 -14.98
C LEU A 128 12.78 16.56 -14.79
N VAL A 129 12.43 15.29 -14.94
CA VAL A 129 11.07 14.79 -14.81
C VAL A 129 11.02 13.70 -13.74
N ILE A 130 10.09 13.83 -12.80
CA ILE A 130 9.75 12.78 -11.83
C ILE A 130 8.32 12.33 -12.12
N LEU A 131 8.17 11.09 -12.58
CA LEU A 131 6.88 10.46 -12.86
C LEU A 131 6.39 9.73 -11.60
N SER A 132 5.28 10.21 -11.03
CA SER A 132 4.65 9.66 -9.81
C SER A 132 3.14 9.50 -9.99
N ALA A 133 2.70 8.99 -11.15
CA ALA A 133 1.29 8.84 -11.49
C ALA A 133 0.63 7.56 -10.92
N GLY A 134 1.40 6.75 -10.18
CA GLY A 134 0.98 5.46 -9.66
C GLY A 134 1.21 4.34 -10.67
N ALA A 135 1.30 3.10 -10.20
CA ALA A 135 1.85 2.00 -10.99
C ALA A 135 1.18 1.83 -12.37
N VAL A 136 -0.15 1.87 -12.43
CA VAL A 136 -0.87 1.70 -13.70
C VAL A 136 -0.71 2.92 -14.62
N ASN A 137 -0.89 4.14 -14.11
CA ASN A 137 -0.87 5.34 -14.97
C ASN A 137 0.54 5.72 -15.40
N SER A 138 1.56 5.50 -14.56
CA SER A 138 2.95 5.72 -14.95
C SER A 138 3.35 4.79 -16.10
N ALA A 139 3.00 3.51 -16.01
CA ALA A 139 3.22 2.58 -17.12
C ALA A 139 2.43 2.95 -18.38
N ALA A 140 1.15 3.31 -18.23
CA ALA A 140 0.33 3.77 -19.35
C ALA A 140 0.92 5.01 -20.05
N LEU A 141 1.39 6.01 -19.29
CA LEU A 141 1.99 7.21 -19.87
C LEU A 141 3.31 6.90 -20.59
N LEU A 142 4.17 6.06 -20.01
CA LEU A 142 5.42 5.63 -20.63
C LEU A 142 5.16 4.86 -21.94
N LEU A 143 4.24 3.90 -21.93
CA LEU A 143 3.85 3.15 -23.13
C LEU A 143 3.24 4.06 -24.20
N GLY A 144 2.35 4.97 -23.82
CA GLY A 144 1.71 5.91 -24.74
C GLY A 144 2.68 6.95 -25.32
N SER A 145 3.77 7.23 -24.60
CA SER A 145 4.85 8.11 -25.07
C SER A 145 5.93 7.36 -25.87
N GLY A 146 5.93 6.02 -25.85
CA GLY A 146 6.98 5.20 -26.46
C GLY A 146 8.33 5.30 -25.74
N LEU A 147 8.33 5.48 -24.42
CA LEU A 147 9.52 5.77 -23.61
C LEU A 147 9.83 4.68 -22.57
N ALA A 148 11.09 4.65 -22.13
CA ALA A 148 11.62 3.81 -21.05
C ALA A 148 11.37 2.30 -21.19
N ASN A 149 11.12 1.82 -22.41
CA ASN A 149 10.67 0.44 -22.65
C ASN A 149 11.60 -0.36 -23.58
N ARG A 150 12.90 -0.02 -23.66
CA ARG A 150 13.84 -0.85 -24.46
C ARG A 150 13.93 -2.30 -23.97
N SER A 151 13.69 -2.51 -22.67
CA SER A 151 13.71 -3.81 -22.00
C SER A 151 12.39 -4.58 -22.12
N ASP A 152 11.38 -3.98 -22.76
CA ASP A 152 10.00 -4.46 -22.77
C ASP A 152 9.40 -4.70 -21.36
N GLN A 153 9.97 -4.09 -20.32
CA GLN A 153 9.51 -4.27 -18.93
C GLN A 153 8.40 -3.30 -18.51
N VAL A 154 8.19 -2.20 -19.23
CA VAL A 154 7.13 -1.24 -18.87
C VAL A 154 5.76 -1.93 -18.97
N GLY A 155 5.01 -1.80 -17.88
CA GLY A 155 3.71 -2.40 -17.68
C GLY A 155 3.75 -3.85 -17.20
N ARG A 156 4.85 -4.60 -17.38
CA ARG A 156 4.95 -6.02 -16.95
C ARG A 156 5.06 -6.13 -15.44
N ASN A 157 4.92 -7.36 -14.92
CA ASN A 157 5.09 -7.67 -13.50
C ASN A 157 4.12 -6.88 -12.61
N PHE A 158 2.94 -6.55 -13.12
CA PHE A 158 1.89 -5.94 -12.31
C PHE A 158 1.57 -6.88 -11.15
N MET A 159 1.69 -6.37 -9.94
CA MET A 159 1.36 -7.08 -8.71
C MET A 159 0.30 -6.30 -7.94
N ASN A 160 -0.56 -7.03 -7.24
CA ASN A 160 -1.43 -6.47 -6.23
C ASN A 160 -1.65 -7.52 -5.14
N HIS A 161 -1.33 -7.16 -3.90
CA HIS A 161 -1.40 -8.05 -2.73
C HIS A 161 -2.62 -8.98 -2.75
N ASN A 162 -2.37 -10.24 -2.38
CA ASN A 162 -3.41 -11.20 -2.10
C ASN A 162 -4.01 -10.88 -0.72
N CYS A 163 -5.30 -10.54 -0.68
CA CYS A 163 -5.92 -9.99 0.52
C CYS A 163 -7.22 -10.70 0.90
N SER A 164 -7.48 -10.82 2.20
CA SER A 164 -8.76 -11.29 2.73
C SER A 164 -9.13 -10.55 4.00
N ALA A 165 -10.40 -10.17 4.11
CA ALA A 165 -11.00 -9.82 5.39
C ALA A 165 -11.33 -11.11 6.14
N VAL A 166 -11.00 -11.18 7.43
CA VAL A 166 -11.29 -12.30 8.32
C VAL A 166 -12.03 -11.77 9.54
N LEU A 167 -13.26 -12.27 9.78
CA LEU A 167 -14.11 -11.85 10.90
C LEU A 167 -14.02 -12.89 12.01
N ALA A 168 -13.49 -12.48 13.17
CA ALA A 168 -13.47 -13.30 14.38
C ALA A 168 -14.68 -12.95 15.25
N VAL A 169 -15.67 -13.84 15.33
CA VAL A 169 -16.97 -13.56 15.97
C VAL A 169 -17.13 -14.36 17.26
N HIS A 170 -17.55 -13.68 18.32
CA HIS A 170 -17.92 -14.32 19.58
C HIS A 170 -19.35 -13.95 19.99
N PRO A 171 -20.30 -14.90 20.05
CA PRO A 171 -21.73 -14.60 20.17
C PRO A 171 -22.12 -13.85 21.45
N PHE A 172 -21.35 -14.03 22.53
CA PHE A 172 -21.62 -13.40 23.84
C PHE A 172 -20.66 -12.27 24.22
N ARG A 173 -19.74 -11.89 23.33
CA ARG A 173 -18.77 -10.82 23.62
C ARG A 173 -18.91 -9.73 22.58
N ARG A 174 -19.16 -8.51 23.06
CA ARG A 174 -19.27 -7.34 22.21
C ARG A 174 -17.90 -6.70 22.05
N ASN A 175 -17.54 -6.35 20.83
CA ASN A 175 -16.43 -5.46 20.55
C ASN A 175 -16.89 -4.02 20.81
N THR A 176 -16.35 -3.40 21.86
CA THR A 176 -16.65 -2.01 22.23
C THR A 176 -15.63 -1.02 21.68
N ALA A 177 -14.58 -1.49 21.01
CA ALA A 177 -13.55 -0.61 20.48
C ALA A 177 -14.12 0.35 19.44
N VAL A 178 -13.73 1.61 19.56
CA VAL A 178 -13.93 2.62 18.53
C VAL A 178 -12.83 2.43 17.48
N TYR A 179 -11.57 2.67 17.84
CA TYR A 179 -10.42 2.51 16.95
C TYR A 179 -9.72 1.19 17.23
N GLN A 180 -10.10 0.13 16.51
CA GLN A 180 -9.55 -1.20 16.77
C GLN A 180 -8.21 -1.48 16.08
N LYS A 181 -7.82 -0.72 15.06
CA LYS A 181 -6.65 -1.04 14.23
C LYS A 181 -5.36 -0.68 14.94
N THR A 182 -4.89 -1.51 15.88
CA THR A 182 -3.74 -1.20 16.74
C THR A 182 -2.68 -2.30 16.80
N LEU A 183 -2.98 -3.51 16.31
CA LEU A 183 -2.04 -4.64 16.36
C LEU A 183 -1.89 -5.38 15.04
N MET A 184 -0.76 -6.04 14.91
CA MET A 184 -0.39 -6.96 13.83
C MET A 184 0.24 -8.24 14.36
N VAL A 185 0.35 -9.25 13.50
CA VAL A 185 0.95 -10.56 13.77
C VAL A 185 1.79 -10.93 12.55
N ASN A 186 3.10 -11.12 12.76
CA ASN A 186 4.08 -11.44 11.73
C ASN A 186 4.78 -12.79 11.94
N ASP A 187 4.31 -13.62 12.89
CA ASP A 187 4.86 -14.96 13.15
C ASP A 187 4.92 -15.87 11.91
N PHE A 188 4.09 -15.59 10.91
CA PHE A 188 4.01 -16.34 9.65
C PHE A 188 4.63 -15.61 8.45
N TYR A 189 5.22 -14.44 8.66
CA TYR A 189 5.70 -13.58 7.58
C TYR A 189 6.85 -14.25 6.82
N LEU A 190 7.90 -14.70 7.52
CA LEU A 190 9.07 -15.33 6.90
C LEU A 190 8.96 -16.86 6.77
N THR A 191 8.34 -17.55 7.74
CA THR A 191 8.44 -19.02 7.87
C THR A 191 7.13 -19.73 8.24
N GLY A 192 5.99 -19.24 7.76
CA GLY A 192 4.66 -19.77 8.17
C GLY A 192 4.12 -20.96 7.36
N GLY A 193 4.65 -21.19 6.17
CA GLY A 193 4.11 -22.10 5.16
C GLY A 193 4.67 -23.51 5.21
N PRO A 194 4.19 -24.41 4.34
CA PRO A 194 4.83 -25.70 4.09
C PRO A 194 6.33 -25.49 3.80
N ASP A 195 7.17 -26.35 4.37
CA ASP A 195 8.64 -26.30 4.23
C ASP A 195 9.28 -24.96 4.65
N GLY A 196 8.60 -24.16 5.48
CA GLY A 196 9.10 -22.88 5.96
C GLY A 196 8.93 -21.73 4.96
N ALA A 197 8.08 -21.87 3.94
CA ALA A 197 7.82 -20.79 2.99
C ALA A 197 7.19 -19.54 3.66
N PRO A 198 7.52 -18.31 3.21
CA PRO A 198 6.85 -17.08 3.64
C PRO A 198 5.35 -17.12 3.35
N LEU A 199 4.51 -16.65 4.29
CA LEU A 199 3.08 -16.52 4.07
C LEU A 199 2.63 -15.07 3.97
N GLY A 200 2.90 -14.26 5.00
CA GLY A 200 2.61 -12.83 4.97
C GLY A 200 2.19 -12.24 6.31
N ASN A 201 1.61 -11.04 6.24
CA ASN A 201 1.21 -10.23 7.38
C ASN A 201 -0.27 -10.43 7.74
N ILE A 202 -0.55 -10.34 9.04
CA ILE A 202 -1.90 -10.22 9.55
C ILE A 202 -1.96 -8.94 10.38
N GLN A 203 -2.98 -8.12 10.17
CA GLN A 203 -3.21 -6.93 10.98
C GLN A 203 -4.70 -6.72 11.25
N LEU A 204 -5.03 -5.88 12.22
CA LEU A 204 -6.41 -5.47 12.39
C LEU A 204 -6.86 -4.54 11.25
N LEU A 205 -8.14 -4.64 10.90
CA LEU A 205 -8.80 -3.74 9.98
C LEU A 205 -9.55 -2.67 10.78
N GLY A 206 -9.87 -1.52 10.16
CA GLY A 206 -10.92 -0.65 10.69
C GLY A 206 -12.21 -1.44 10.94
N ARG A 207 -13.10 -0.91 11.79
CA ARG A 207 -14.33 -1.62 12.14
C ARG A 207 -15.32 -1.67 10.98
N ILE A 208 -15.65 -2.88 10.53
CA ILE A 208 -16.66 -3.07 9.50
C ILE A 208 -18.04 -2.84 10.13
N SER A 209 -18.73 -1.78 9.71
CA SER A 209 -20.06 -1.46 10.23
C SER A 209 -21.13 -2.42 9.71
N GLY A 210 -22.24 -2.55 10.44
CA GLY A 210 -23.40 -3.34 10.00
C GLY A 210 -23.89 -2.99 8.59
N PRO A 211 -24.04 -1.69 8.23
CA PRO A 211 -24.37 -1.28 6.87
C PRO A 211 -23.34 -1.74 5.81
N ILE A 212 -22.03 -1.57 6.07
CA ILE A 212 -20.98 -2.03 5.16
C ILE A 212 -21.05 -3.55 4.99
N LEU A 213 -21.21 -4.29 6.08
CA LEU A 213 -21.30 -5.75 6.05
C LEU A 213 -22.58 -6.21 5.33
N SER A 214 -23.71 -5.54 5.54
CA SER A 214 -24.98 -5.82 4.86
C SER A 214 -24.83 -5.65 3.35
N ALA A 215 -24.27 -4.53 2.90
CA ALA A 215 -24.05 -4.24 1.47
C ALA A 215 -23.06 -5.21 0.82
N THR A 216 -21.96 -5.53 1.51
CA THR A 216 -20.88 -6.35 0.95
C THR A 216 -21.12 -7.85 1.04
N ALA A 217 -21.89 -8.33 2.02
CA ALA A 217 -22.17 -9.74 2.24
C ALA A 217 -23.62 -10.15 1.91
N GLY A 218 -24.49 -9.20 1.56
CA GLY A 218 -25.91 -9.48 1.25
C GLY A 218 -26.72 -9.94 2.47
N LEU A 219 -26.30 -9.53 3.68
CA LEU A 219 -26.95 -9.94 4.93
C LEU A 219 -28.07 -8.97 5.32
N PRO A 220 -29.18 -9.45 5.92
CA PRO A 220 -30.19 -8.57 6.51
C PRO A 220 -29.58 -7.63 7.56
N GLY A 221 -30.00 -6.37 7.57
CA GLY A 221 -29.45 -5.32 8.43
C GLY A 221 -29.33 -5.70 9.92
N PRO A 222 -30.34 -6.30 10.57
CA PRO A 222 -30.23 -6.74 11.96
C PRO A 222 -29.15 -7.78 12.21
N VAL A 223 -29.00 -8.75 11.29
CA VAL A 223 -27.99 -9.82 11.35
C VAL A 223 -26.60 -9.23 11.16
N ALA A 224 -26.42 -8.39 10.13
CA ALA A 224 -25.16 -7.71 9.86
C ALA A 224 -24.74 -6.80 11.03
N GLY A 225 -25.70 -6.06 11.61
CA GLY A 225 -25.49 -5.23 12.78
C GLY A 225 -25.10 -6.04 14.01
N TRP A 226 -25.73 -7.19 14.25
CA TRP A 226 -25.33 -8.10 15.33
C TRP A 226 -23.91 -8.63 15.11
N LEU A 227 -23.59 -9.13 13.91
CA LEU A 227 -22.26 -9.64 13.58
C LEU A 227 -21.18 -8.56 13.79
N SER A 228 -21.37 -7.37 13.22
CA SER A 228 -20.45 -6.23 13.37
C SER A 228 -20.21 -5.81 14.84
N ARG A 229 -21.18 -6.02 15.73
CA ARG A 229 -21.01 -5.75 17.17
C ARG A 229 -20.23 -6.81 17.91
N HIS A 230 -20.16 -8.03 17.39
CA HIS A 230 -19.56 -9.20 18.02
C HIS A 230 -18.31 -9.70 17.29
N ALA A 231 -17.90 -9.00 16.22
CA ALA A 231 -16.73 -9.30 15.42
C ALA A 231 -15.53 -8.43 15.81
N ILE A 232 -14.34 -9.01 15.65
CA ILE A 232 -13.10 -8.27 15.43
C ILE A 232 -12.64 -8.54 14.00
N ASP A 233 -12.30 -7.49 13.29
CA ASP A 233 -12.00 -7.52 11.86
C ASP A 233 -10.48 -7.60 11.63
N PHE A 234 -10.04 -8.65 10.95
CA PHE A 234 -8.66 -8.86 10.56
C PHE A 234 -8.47 -8.70 9.06
N TYR A 235 -7.28 -8.27 8.68
CA TYR A 235 -6.80 -8.18 7.32
C TYR A 235 -5.59 -9.11 7.17
N ALA A 236 -5.77 -10.19 6.41
CA ALA A 236 -4.69 -11.08 6.02
C ALA A 236 -4.17 -10.66 4.65
N MET A 237 -2.86 -10.50 4.54
CA MET A 237 -2.18 -10.00 3.34
C MET A 237 -0.95 -10.83 3.05
N SER A 238 -0.85 -11.31 1.82
CA SER A 238 0.30 -12.06 1.32
C SER A 238 0.78 -11.51 -0.01
N GLU A 239 1.99 -11.88 -0.38
CA GLU A 239 2.65 -11.42 -1.59
C GLU A 239 1.93 -11.94 -2.85
N ASP A 240 1.79 -11.06 -3.83
CA ASP A 240 1.54 -11.43 -5.23
C ASP A 240 2.89 -11.32 -5.95
N LEU A 241 3.40 -12.45 -6.44
CA LEU A 241 4.72 -12.53 -7.06
C LEU A 241 4.71 -11.89 -8.46
N PRO A 242 5.85 -11.37 -8.92
CA PRO A 242 5.94 -10.76 -10.25
C PRO A 242 5.74 -11.83 -11.34
N ASP A 243 4.72 -11.63 -12.17
CA ASP A 243 4.48 -12.41 -13.40
C ASP A 243 4.70 -11.47 -14.61
N PRO A 244 5.64 -11.78 -15.53
CA PRO A 244 5.92 -10.94 -16.68
C PRO A 244 4.72 -10.75 -17.62
N ASP A 245 3.73 -11.66 -17.58
CA ASP A 245 2.50 -11.56 -18.35
C ASP A 245 1.34 -10.90 -17.58
N SER A 246 1.51 -10.65 -16.28
CA SER A 246 0.64 -9.74 -15.54
C SER A 246 1.01 -8.31 -15.96
N ARG A 247 0.22 -7.70 -16.85
CA ARG A 247 0.68 -6.52 -17.61
C ARG A 247 -0.36 -5.41 -17.76
N VAL A 248 0.11 -4.17 -17.67
CA VAL A 248 -0.58 -2.97 -18.16
C VAL A 248 -0.21 -2.74 -19.63
N THR A 249 -1.21 -2.64 -20.50
CA THR A 249 -1.05 -2.33 -21.93
C THR A 249 -2.00 -1.21 -22.35
N LEU A 250 -1.82 -0.71 -23.58
CA LEU A 250 -2.73 0.25 -24.21
C LEU A 250 -3.41 -0.37 -25.42
N ARG A 251 -4.71 -0.09 -25.57
CA ARG A 251 -5.46 -0.31 -26.82
C ARG A 251 -6.09 1.00 -27.23
N GLY A 252 -5.41 1.75 -28.11
CA GLY A 252 -5.71 3.16 -28.34
C GLY A 252 -5.42 3.97 -27.08
N ASP A 253 -6.40 4.76 -26.63
CA ASP A 253 -6.36 5.55 -25.39
C ASP A 253 -6.74 4.74 -24.14
N ARG A 254 -7.26 3.51 -24.32
CA ARG A 254 -7.75 2.69 -23.23
C ARG A 254 -6.63 1.92 -22.56
N ILE A 255 -6.50 2.12 -21.24
CA ILE A 255 -5.67 1.30 -20.36
C ILE A 255 -6.30 -0.09 -20.24
N VAL A 256 -5.52 -1.13 -20.51
CA VAL A 256 -5.90 -2.52 -20.34
C VAL A 256 -5.00 -3.13 -19.27
N LEU A 257 -5.62 -3.73 -18.24
CA LEU A 257 -4.93 -4.42 -17.16
C LEU A 257 -5.22 -5.92 -17.26
N ASP A 258 -4.22 -6.69 -17.67
CA ASP A 258 -4.25 -8.15 -17.67
C ASP A 258 -3.57 -8.66 -16.39
N TRP A 259 -4.32 -8.73 -15.27
CA TRP A 259 -3.75 -9.17 -13.99
C TRP A 259 -3.78 -10.70 -13.83
N ARG A 260 -2.59 -11.30 -13.76
CA ARG A 260 -2.39 -12.72 -13.43
C ARG A 260 -2.01 -12.90 -11.97
N ARG A 261 -3.03 -12.95 -11.10
CA ARG A 261 -2.83 -13.16 -9.66
C ARG A 261 -2.11 -14.49 -9.39
N SER A 262 -0.97 -14.40 -8.72
CA SER A 262 -0.09 -15.51 -8.38
C SER A 262 -0.12 -15.81 -6.87
N ASN A 263 0.67 -16.80 -6.43
CA ASN A 263 0.92 -17.13 -5.01
C ASN A 263 -0.32 -17.35 -4.11
N TRP A 264 -1.46 -17.71 -4.70
CA TRP A 264 -2.73 -17.83 -3.97
C TRP A 264 -2.72 -18.96 -2.92
N ALA A 265 -1.92 -20.01 -3.15
CA ALA A 265 -1.80 -21.13 -2.21
C ALA A 265 -1.20 -20.67 -0.86
N ALA A 266 -0.17 -19.83 -0.88
CA ALA A 266 0.40 -19.23 0.32
C ALA A 266 -0.63 -18.35 1.05
N HIS A 267 -1.40 -17.56 0.30
CA HIS A 267 -2.49 -16.77 0.88
C HIS A 267 -3.56 -17.62 1.58
N ALA A 268 -3.99 -18.70 0.94
CA ALA A 268 -4.96 -19.63 1.51
C ALA A 268 -4.42 -20.30 2.79
N ALA A 269 -3.12 -20.63 2.81
CA ALA A 269 -2.44 -21.15 3.99
C ALA A 269 -2.40 -20.11 5.13
N LEU A 270 -2.10 -18.83 4.83
CA LEU A 270 -2.13 -17.73 5.81
C LEU A 270 -3.51 -17.59 6.46
N VAL A 271 -4.56 -17.55 5.64
CA VAL A 271 -5.95 -17.46 6.11
C VAL A 271 -6.31 -18.68 6.96
N ALA A 272 -5.89 -19.89 6.58
CA ALA A 272 -6.12 -21.10 7.35
C ALA A 272 -5.42 -21.05 8.73
N ARG A 273 -4.15 -20.59 8.76
CA ARG A 273 -3.38 -20.39 10.00
C ARG A 273 -4.06 -19.37 10.92
N LEU A 274 -4.43 -18.21 10.38
CA LEU A 274 -5.15 -17.18 11.13
C LEU A 274 -6.46 -17.73 11.72
N LYS A 275 -7.27 -18.45 10.92
CA LYS A 275 -8.50 -19.08 11.42
C LYS A 275 -8.25 -20.06 12.56
N ALA A 276 -7.19 -20.87 12.48
CA ALA A 276 -6.83 -21.81 13.54
C ALA A 276 -6.43 -21.07 14.82
N VAL A 277 -5.60 -20.02 14.71
CA VAL A 277 -5.19 -19.17 15.84
C VAL A 277 -6.42 -18.51 16.48
N LEU A 278 -7.32 -17.93 15.70
CA LEU A 278 -8.52 -17.26 16.23
C LEU A 278 -9.48 -18.22 16.94
N ARG A 279 -9.62 -19.46 16.45
CA ARG A 279 -10.39 -20.49 17.17
C ARG A 279 -9.75 -20.85 18.51
N ARG A 280 -8.43 -21.04 18.56
CA ARG A 280 -7.68 -21.25 19.82
C ARG A 280 -7.77 -20.06 20.76
N ALA A 281 -7.79 -18.84 20.20
CA ALA A 281 -8.03 -17.62 20.95
C ALA A 281 -9.48 -17.52 21.46
N GLY A 282 -10.37 -18.47 21.14
CA GLY A 282 -11.72 -18.56 21.69
C GLY A 282 -12.81 -17.89 20.84
N PHE A 283 -12.58 -17.66 19.55
CA PHE A 283 -13.64 -17.22 18.62
C PHE A 283 -14.30 -18.45 17.97
N PRO A 284 -15.53 -18.83 18.36
CA PRO A 284 -16.18 -20.03 17.84
C PRO A 284 -16.55 -19.92 16.35
N LEU A 285 -16.81 -18.71 15.87
CA LEU A 285 -17.15 -18.44 14.47
C LEU A 285 -16.05 -17.57 13.85
N VAL A 286 -15.39 -18.09 12.81
CA VAL A 286 -14.38 -17.34 12.05
C VAL A 286 -14.70 -17.40 10.56
N LEU A 287 -15.09 -16.26 10.01
CA LEU A 287 -15.47 -16.11 8.60
C LEU A 287 -14.33 -15.43 7.83
N SER A 288 -14.21 -15.68 6.53
CA SER A 288 -13.26 -14.96 5.69
C SER A 288 -13.84 -14.69 4.32
N LYS A 289 -13.50 -13.54 3.75
CA LYS A 289 -13.84 -13.18 2.37
C LYS A 289 -12.60 -12.64 1.66
N PRO A 290 -12.17 -13.26 0.54
CA PRO A 290 -11.11 -12.69 -0.28
C PRO A 290 -11.59 -11.41 -0.95
N PHE A 291 -10.68 -10.44 -1.07
CA PHE A 291 -10.93 -9.29 -1.94
C PHE A 291 -10.88 -9.75 -3.39
N ASP A 292 -11.85 -9.29 -4.17
CA ASP A 292 -12.01 -9.75 -5.55
C ASP A 292 -10.97 -9.11 -6.47
N ARG A 293 -10.93 -9.57 -7.72
CA ARG A 293 -9.96 -9.08 -8.71
C ARG A 293 -10.37 -7.75 -9.36
N ARG A 294 -11.46 -7.11 -8.94
CA ARG A 294 -12.06 -5.97 -9.66
C ARG A 294 -11.44 -4.64 -9.27
N THR A 295 -10.91 -4.52 -8.05
CA THR A 295 -10.37 -3.26 -7.54
C THR A 295 -8.98 -3.47 -6.93
N PRO A 296 -7.90 -3.28 -7.73
CA PRO A 296 -6.55 -3.41 -7.21
C PRO A 296 -6.21 -2.19 -6.32
N SER A 297 -5.82 -2.45 -5.07
CA SER A 297 -5.53 -1.43 -4.06
C SER A 297 -4.03 -1.11 -3.97
N HIS A 298 -3.19 -2.13 -3.83
CA HIS A 298 -1.73 -2.01 -3.68
C HIS A 298 -1.03 -2.35 -4.99
N GLN A 299 -1.35 -1.60 -6.04
CA GLN A 299 -0.80 -1.75 -7.39
C GLN A 299 0.70 -1.46 -7.37
N CYS A 300 1.53 -2.34 -7.93
CA CYS A 300 2.98 -2.16 -7.98
C CYS A 300 3.65 -2.94 -9.13
N GLY A 301 4.96 -2.71 -9.33
CA GLY A 301 5.83 -3.53 -10.18
C GLY A 301 5.92 -3.19 -11.67
N THR A 302 5.07 -2.30 -12.16
CA THR A 302 4.92 -2.00 -13.60
C THR A 302 6.06 -1.20 -14.24
N ALA A 303 7.02 -0.71 -13.45
CA ALA A 303 8.24 -0.05 -13.91
C ALA A 303 9.39 -0.53 -13.02
N ARG A 304 9.50 -1.85 -12.89
CA ARG A 304 10.34 -2.54 -11.92
C ARG A 304 11.79 -2.04 -11.90
N MET A 305 12.32 -1.80 -10.70
CA MET A 305 13.72 -1.45 -10.51
C MET A 305 14.64 -2.67 -10.66
N GLY A 306 15.87 -2.42 -11.12
CA GLY A 306 16.91 -3.42 -11.22
C GLY A 306 18.24 -2.81 -11.64
N THR A 307 19.32 -3.59 -11.53
CA THR A 307 20.66 -3.15 -11.92
C THR A 307 20.97 -3.41 -13.40
N ASP A 308 20.19 -4.28 -14.05
CA ASP A 308 20.36 -4.62 -15.46
C ASP A 308 19.33 -3.87 -16.32
N PRO A 309 19.78 -2.96 -17.21
CA PRO A 309 18.90 -2.24 -18.12
C PRO A 309 18.16 -3.13 -19.13
N ALA A 310 18.59 -4.37 -19.35
CA ALA A 310 17.89 -5.31 -20.22
C ALA A 310 16.66 -5.95 -19.56
N THR A 311 16.59 -5.95 -18.22
CA THR A 311 15.54 -6.66 -17.46
C THR A 311 14.81 -5.79 -16.44
N SER A 312 15.04 -4.47 -16.46
CA SER A 312 14.39 -3.49 -15.59
C SER A 312 14.12 -2.17 -16.32
N VAL A 313 13.23 -1.34 -15.74
CA VAL A 313 12.85 -0.04 -16.31
C VAL A 313 13.68 1.09 -15.70
N VAL A 314 13.91 1.01 -14.39
CA VAL A 314 14.66 1.99 -13.62
C VAL A 314 15.78 1.34 -12.81
N ASP A 315 16.80 2.14 -12.50
CA ASP A 315 17.87 1.77 -11.59
C ASP A 315 17.40 1.76 -10.11
N PRO A 316 18.23 1.34 -9.15
CA PRO A 316 17.88 1.37 -7.73
C PRO A 316 17.60 2.76 -7.13
N PHE A 317 17.88 3.85 -7.84
CA PHE A 317 17.54 5.22 -7.45
C PHE A 317 16.33 5.76 -8.20
N CYS A 318 15.59 4.87 -8.88
CA CYS A 318 14.41 5.16 -9.68
C CYS A 318 14.70 5.99 -10.95
N ARG A 319 15.96 6.13 -11.38
CA ARG A 319 16.27 6.77 -12.67
C ARG A 319 15.99 5.78 -13.80
N SER A 320 15.33 6.24 -14.87
CA SER A 320 15.16 5.45 -16.08
C SER A 320 16.51 5.04 -16.66
N HIS A 321 16.62 3.78 -17.07
CA HIS A 321 17.80 3.28 -17.77
C HIS A 321 17.98 3.88 -19.17
N ASP A 322 16.90 4.43 -19.74
CA ASP A 322 16.84 4.92 -21.12
C ASP A 322 16.95 6.45 -21.20
N HIS A 323 16.55 7.14 -20.13
CA HIS A 323 16.38 8.58 -20.11
C HIS A 323 17.08 9.22 -18.90
N PRO A 324 18.19 9.95 -19.09
CA PRO A 324 19.05 10.39 -17.99
C PRO A 324 18.37 11.39 -17.03
N ASN A 325 17.36 12.13 -17.50
CA ASN A 325 16.63 13.13 -16.71
C ASN A 325 15.19 12.68 -16.35
N LEU A 326 14.88 11.39 -16.45
CA LEU A 326 13.58 10.83 -16.06
C LEU A 326 13.73 9.90 -14.86
N PHE A 327 12.94 10.14 -13.83
CA PHE A 327 12.78 9.27 -12.68
C PHE A 327 11.34 8.76 -12.59
N VAL A 328 11.14 7.50 -12.18
CA VAL A 328 9.82 6.92 -11.93
C VAL A 328 9.70 6.55 -10.45
N VAL A 329 9.03 7.40 -9.69
CA VAL A 329 9.01 7.35 -8.22
C VAL A 329 7.57 7.18 -7.75
N ASP A 330 7.10 5.93 -7.79
CA ASP A 330 5.83 5.48 -7.21
C ASP A 330 5.89 3.95 -7.02
N ALA A 331 4.78 3.31 -6.66
CA ALA A 331 4.75 1.85 -6.42
C ALA A 331 5.23 0.97 -7.60
N SER A 332 5.33 1.51 -8.83
CA SER A 332 5.79 0.78 -10.01
C SER A 332 7.22 0.24 -9.90
N PHE A 333 8.10 0.88 -9.11
CA PHE A 333 9.50 0.45 -9.01
C PHE A 333 9.67 -0.87 -8.24
N LEU A 334 8.68 -1.29 -7.45
CA LEU A 334 8.83 -2.41 -6.52
C LEU A 334 9.14 -3.74 -7.25
N PRO A 335 10.24 -4.44 -6.91
CA PRO A 335 10.58 -5.72 -7.51
C PRO A 335 9.65 -6.85 -7.10
N THR A 336 9.11 -6.76 -5.88
CA THR A 336 8.09 -7.66 -5.35
C THR A 336 7.09 -6.83 -4.52
N SER A 337 5.86 -7.32 -4.34
CA SER A 337 4.85 -6.57 -3.57
C SER A 337 5.12 -6.55 -2.07
N ALA A 338 6.03 -7.41 -1.58
CA ALA A 338 6.12 -7.79 -0.18
C ALA A 338 4.77 -8.33 0.33
N ALA A 339 4.59 -8.40 1.65
CA ALA A 339 3.30 -8.73 2.26
C ALA A 339 2.83 -7.69 3.29
N VAL A 340 3.24 -6.42 3.13
CA VAL A 340 2.85 -5.28 3.98
C VAL A 340 2.42 -4.08 3.13
N ASN A 341 1.69 -3.13 3.73
CA ASN A 341 1.25 -1.93 3.00
C ASN A 341 2.45 -1.15 2.40
N PRO A 342 2.44 -0.80 1.10
CA PRO A 342 3.64 -0.30 0.42
C PRO A 342 3.91 1.20 0.63
N ALA A 343 2.96 1.95 1.20
CA ALA A 343 3.02 3.42 1.24
C ALA A 343 4.28 3.96 1.93
N LEU A 344 4.71 3.34 3.04
CA LEU A 344 5.92 3.76 3.75
C LEU A 344 7.19 3.50 2.92
N THR A 345 7.26 2.34 2.25
CA THR A 345 8.36 2.00 1.34
C THR A 345 8.44 2.97 0.16
N ILE A 346 7.30 3.36 -0.40
CA ILE A 346 7.23 4.35 -1.48
C ILE A 346 7.74 5.71 -1.00
N ALA A 347 7.30 6.16 0.19
CA ALA A 347 7.79 7.42 0.77
C ALA A 347 9.30 7.37 1.07
N ALA A 348 9.79 6.27 1.62
CA ALA A 348 11.22 6.09 1.89
C ALA A 348 12.06 6.12 0.61
N GLN A 349 11.61 5.43 -0.45
CA GLN A 349 12.28 5.45 -1.74
C GLN A 349 12.21 6.83 -2.41
N ALA A 350 11.10 7.57 -2.26
CA ALA A 350 10.98 8.93 -2.76
C ALA A 350 12.00 9.88 -2.12
N LEU A 351 12.19 9.79 -0.79
CA LEU A 351 13.21 10.55 -0.08
C LEU A 351 14.63 10.16 -0.52
N ARG A 352 14.88 8.86 -0.70
CA ARG A 352 16.17 8.34 -1.20
C ARG A 352 16.47 8.81 -2.62
N ALA A 353 15.50 8.79 -3.53
CA ALA A 353 15.65 9.27 -4.89
C ALA A 353 15.86 10.79 -4.93
N ALA A 354 15.10 11.56 -4.15
CA ALA A 354 15.26 13.01 -4.05
C ALA A 354 16.66 13.41 -3.55
N ASP A 355 17.19 12.72 -2.53
CA ASP A 355 18.54 12.97 -2.04
C ASP A 355 19.62 12.58 -3.07
N HIS A 356 19.41 11.50 -3.84
CA HIS A 356 20.27 11.17 -4.98
C HIS A 356 20.27 12.28 -6.02
N ILE A 357 19.09 12.74 -6.46
CA ILE A 357 18.92 13.83 -7.43
C ILE A 357 19.65 15.08 -6.96
N ARG A 358 19.45 15.46 -5.70
CA ARG A 358 20.11 16.62 -5.10
C ARG A 358 21.63 16.53 -5.20
N ARG A 359 22.22 15.37 -4.90
CA ARG A 359 23.68 15.19 -4.85
C ARG A 359 24.32 14.97 -6.23
N LYS A 360 23.60 14.44 -7.20
CA LYS A 360 24.17 13.97 -8.47
C LYS A 360 23.73 14.78 -9.69
N ASP A 361 22.53 15.35 -9.67
CA ASP A 361 21.95 16.06 -10.81
C ASP A 361 21.85 17.58 -10.57
N LEU A 362 21.68 18.02 -9.32
CA LEU A 362 21.48 19.43 -8.98
C LEU A 362 22.66 20.09 -8.26
N ALA A 363 23.60 19.31 -7.72
CA ALA A 363 24.81 19.82 -7.05
C ALA A 363 25.98 20.08 -8.02
N ALA A 364 25.72 20.02 -9.33
CA ALA A 364 26.71 20.20 -10.39
C ALA A 364 26.72 21.64 -10.91
#